data_AF-A0A831KMS9-F1
#
_entry.id   AF-A0A831KMS9-F1
#
_cell.length_a   1.000
_cell.length_b   1.000
_cell.length_c   1.000
_cell.angle_alpha   90.00
_cell.angle_beta   90.00
_cell.angle_gamma   90.00
#
_symmetry.space_group_name_H-M   'P 1'
#
loop_
_entity.id
_entity.type
_entity.pdbx_description
1 polymer ?
#
loop_
_entity_poly.entity_id
_entity_poly.type
_entity_poly.pdbx_seq_one_letter_code
_entity_poly.pdbx_strand_id
1 'polypeptide(L)'
;MNSFIPNRFISNLAAICKEHLLTEKWLIAPNRRVGNQWVEQVVRTGQAAVNLRVTTPLALALKFLSSAGRDVTLVSVQAHELLVDRLWCGLKETQKDPYLATVKTTPGFLSRLAGTIADLRRA
;
A
#
# COMPACT_ATOMS: atom_id res chain seq x y z
N MET A 1 29.15 -23.54 3.55
CA MET A 1 27.90 -22.92 3.07
C MET A 1 26.86 -23.02 4.18
N ASN A 2 26.38 -21.91 4.74
CA ASN A 2 25.34 -21.96 5.77
C ASN A 2 24.07 -22.60 5.19
N SER A 3 23.58 -23.64 5.86
CA SER A 3 22.26 -24.22 5.60
C SER A 3 21.20 -23.14 5.85
N PHE A 4 20.59 -22.62 4.78
CA PHE A 4 19.42 -21.75 4.90
C PHE A 4 18.21 -22.65 5.17
N ILE A 5 17.59 -22.51 6.34
CA ILE A 5 16.36 -23.20 6.68
C ILE A 5 15.19 -22.26 6.38
N PRO A 6 14.46 -22.43 5.26
CA PRO A 6 13.30 -21.60 4.93
C PRO A 6 12.13 -21.86 5.88
N ASN A 7 11.33 -20.83 6.13
CA ASN A 7 10.03 -21.02 6.77
C ASN A 7 9.04 -21.71 5.81
N ARG A 8 7.91 -22.20 6.33
CA ARG A 8 6.90 -22.94 5.55
C ARG A 8 6.39 -22.14 4.33
N PHE A 9 6.24 -20.84 4.47
CA PHE A 9 5.78 -19.97 3.37
C PHE A 9 6.82 -19.95 2.23
N ILE A 10 8.10 -19.76 2.53
CA ILE A 10 9.18 -19.77 1.54
C ILE A 10 9.33 -21.15 0.89
N SER A 11 9.25 -22.23 1.68
CA SER A 11 9.29 -23.59 1.15
C SER A 11 8.16 -23.87 0.16
N ASN A 12 6.93 -23.45 0.47
CA ASN A 12 5.78 -23.60 -0.42
C ASN A 12 5.93 -22.73 -1.68
N LEU A 13 6.41 -21.49 -1.53
CA LEU A 13 6.64 -20.61 -2.67
C LEU A 13 7.71 -21.16 -3.62
N ALA A 14 8.79 -21.72 -3.06
CA ALA A 14 9.80 -22.43 -3.84
C ALA A 14 9.21 -23.65 -4.56
N ALA A 15 8.37 -24.45 -3.89
CA ALA A 15 7.69 -25.58 -4.54
C ALA A 15 6.82 -25.13 -5.74
N ILE A 16 6.05 -24.05 -5.60
CA ILE A 16 5.25 -23.47 -6.69
C ILE A 16 6.15 -23.00 -7.84
N CYS A 17 7.27 -22.33 -7.53
CA CYS A 17 8.23 -21.90 -8.54
C CYS A 17 8.87 -23.08 -9.28
N LYS A 18 9.05 -24.23 -8.60
CA LYS A 18 9.58 -25.46 -9.18
C LYS A 18 8.56 -26.16 -10.07
N GLU A 19 7.30 -26.25 -9.63
CA GLU A 19 6.22 -26.92 -10.35
C GLU A 19 5.83 -26.16 -11.63
N HIS A 20 5.86 -24.83 -11.58
CA HIS A 20 5.40 -23.97 -12.68
C HIS A 20 6.51 -23.12 -13.28
N LEU A 21 7.68 -23.68 -13.64
CA LEU A 21 8.89 -22.93 -14.01
C LEU A 21 8.67 -21.68 -14.88
N LEU A 22 7.93 -21.80 -15.99
CA LEU A 22 7.75 -20.72 -16.97
C LEU A 22 6.42 -19.97 -16.85
N THR A 23 5.46 -20.48 -16.10
CA THR A 23 4.16 -19.81 -15.95
C THR A 23 4.31 -18.53 -15.14
N GLU A 24 3.53 -17.49 -15.47
CA GLU A 24 3.48 -16.29 -14.65
C GLU A 24 2.84 -16.59 -13.28
N LYS A 25 3.47 -16.14 -12.19
CA LYS A 25 2.93 -16.24 -10.84
C LYS A 25 2.82 -14.85 -10.24
N TRP A 26 1.73 -14.62 -9.52
CA TRP A 26 1.46 -13.35 -8.85
C TRP A 26 1.66 -13.54 -7.34
N LEU A 27 2.65 -12.83 -6.78
CA LEU A 27 2.90 -12.80 -5.35
C LEU A 27 2.36 -11.51 -4.76
N ILE A 28 1.26 -11.61 -4.01
CA ILE A 28 0.68 -10.46 -3.31
C ILE A 28 1.42 -10.29 -1.98
N ALA A 29 2.13 -9.19 -1.83
CA ALA A 29 2.87 -8.83 -0.63
C ALA A 29 2.29 -7.57 0.05
N PRO A 30 2.47 -7.41 1.37
CA PRO A 30 2.02 -6.21 2.09
C PRO A 30 2.63 -4.92 1.53
N ASN A 31 3.90 -5.02 1.15
CA ASN A 31 4.64 -3.97 0.46
C ASN A 31 5.70 -4.59 -0.44
N ARG A 32 6.23 -3.80 -1.37
CA ARG A 32 7.18 -4.27 -2.38
C ARG A 32 8.49 -4.78 -1.79
N ARG A 33 8.95 -4.17 -0.68
CA ARG A 33 10.18 -4.59 0.02
C ARG A 33 10.04 -5.99 0.58
N VAL A 34 8.97 -6.26 1.33
CA VAL A 34 8.70 -7.58 1.91
C VAL A 34 8.57 -8.63 0.82
N GLY A 35 7.86 -8.33 -0.28
CA GLY A 35 7.76 -9.24 -1.41
C GLY A 35 9.10 -9.57 -2.05
N ASN A 36 9.96 -8.56 -2.27
CA ASN A 36 11.31 -8.80 -2.80
C ASN A 36 12.18 -9.62 -1.85
N GLN A 37 12.09 -9.38 -0.54
CA GLN A 37 12.78 -10.20 0.47
C GLN A 37 12.35 -11.66 0.42
N TRP A 38 11.06 -11.93 0.20
CA TRP A 38 10.57 -13.29 0.01
C TRP A 38 11.12 -13.93 -1.27
N VAL A 39 11.20 -13.18 -2.37
CA VAL A 39 11.83 -13.66 -3.63
C VAL A 39 13.30 -14.02 -3.39
N GLU A 40 14.06 -13.16 -2.71
CA GLU A 40 15.45 -13.42 -2.35
C GLU A 40 15.58 -14.69 -1.49
N GLN A 41 14.68 -14.87 -0.51
CA GLN A 41 14.63 -16.06 0.32
C GLN A 41 14.36 -17.34 -0.50
N VAL A 42 13.48 -17.29 -1.51
CA VAL A 42 13.26 -18.41 -2.44
C VAL A 42 14.53 -18.71 -3.25
N VAL A 43 15.19 -17.70 -3.79
CA VAL A 43 16.44 -17.89 -4.54
C VAL A 43 17.53 -18.52 -3.67
N ARG A 44 17.58 -18.16 -2.38
CA ARG A 44 18.50 -18.76 -1.40
C ARG A 44 18.21 -20.23 -1.08
N THR A 45 17.04 -20.76 -1.41
CA THR A 45 16.79 -22.22 -1.33
C THR A 45 17.35 -22.97 -2.55
N GLY A 46 17.98 -22.28 -3.51
CA GLY A 46 18.44 -22.85 -4.77
C GLY A 46 17.35 -22.93 -5.84
N GLN A 47 16.14 -22.43 -5.57
CA GLN A 47 15.04 -22.42 -6.53
C GLN A 47 14.98 -21.10 -7.29
N ALA A 48 14.92 -21.16 -8.62
CA ALA A 48 14.75 -19.97 -9.44
C ALA A 48 13.31 -19.41 -9.31
N ALA A 49 13.20 -18.08 -9.14
CA ALA A 49 11.94 -17.35 -9.03
C ALA A 49 11.50 -16.73 -10.37
N VAL A 50 11.62 -17.47 -11.45
CA VAL A 50 11.30 -16.99 -12.81
C VAL A 50 9.81 -16.68 -12.93
N ASN A 51 9.49 -15.57 -13.61
CA ASN A 51 8.13 -15.07 -13.84
C ASN A 51 7.29 -14.88 -12.56
N LEU A 52 7.94 -14.69 -11.41
CA LEU A 52 7.28 -14.36 -10.15
C LEU A 52 7.15 -12.83 -10.01
N ARG A 53 5.94 -12.31 -10.22
CA ARG A 53 5.64 -10.88 -10.10
C ARG A 53 5.21 -10.53 -8.68
N VAL A 54 6.05 -9.73 -8.00
CA VAL A 54 5.67 -9.10 -6.74
C VAL A 54 4.69 -7.97 -7.00
N THR A 55 3.52 -8.04 -6.39
CA THR A 55 2.51 -6.98 -6.39
C THR A 55 2.07 -6.66 -4.95
N THR A 56 1.30 -5.59 -4.80
CA THR A 56 0.62 -5.23 -3.54
C THR A 56 -0.87 -5.06 -3.80
N PRO A 57 -1.73 -5.13 -2.77
CA PRO A 57 -3.16 -4.88 -2.94
C PRO A 57 -3.45 -3.54 -3.64
N LEU A 58 -2.73 -2.48 -3.26
CA LEU A 58 -2.85 -1.17 -3.90
C LEU A 58 -2.44 -1.19 -5.37
N ALA A 59 -1.30 -1.79 -5.70
CA ALA A 59 -0.82 -1.87 -7.08
C ALA A 59 -1.78 -2.70 -7.96
N LEU A 60 -2.36 -3.76 -7.41
CA LEU A 60 -3.36 -4.59 -8.09
C LEU A 60 -4.66 -3.81 -8.33
N ALA A 61 -5.14 -3.07 -7.33
CA ALA A 61 -6.31 -2.21 -7.46
C ALA A 61 -6.12 -1.14 -8.54
N LEU A 62 -4.95 -0.47 -8.56
CA LEU A 62 -4.62 0.50 -9.62
C LEU A 62 -4.60 -0.16 -10.99
N LYS A 63 -3.98 -1.34 -11.12
CA LYS A 63 -3.95 -2.08 -12.38
C LYS A 63 -5.38 -2.38 -12.89
N PHE A 64 -6.29 -2.78 -12.01
CA PHE A 64 -7.68 -3.02 -12.37
C PHE A 64 -8.41 -1.75 -12.81
N LEU A 65 -8.22 -0.64 -12.07
CA LEU A 65 -8.82 0.65 -12.43
C LEU A 65 -8.33 1.15 -13.79
N SER A 66 -7.04 1.06 -14.05
CA SER A 66 -6.47 1.40 -15.36
C SER A 66 -7.03 0.50 -16.47
N SER A 67 -7.17 -0.81 -16.22
CA SER A 67 -7.77 -1.73 -17.21
C SER A 67 -9.25 -1.47 -17.49
N ALA A 68 -9.96 -0.84 -16.54
CA ALA A 68 -11.34 -0.42 -16.70
C ALA A 68 -11.49 0.96 -17.37
N GLY A 69 -10.40 1.54 -17.88
CA GLY A 69 -10.40 2.87 -18.49
C GLY A 69 -10.62 4.01 -17.49
N ARG A 70 -10.41 3.78 -16.19
CA ARG A 70 -10.50 4.80 -15.17
C ARG A 70 -9.10 5.33 -14.84
N ASP A 71 -8.82 6.53 -15.32
CA ASP A 71 -7.62 7.26 -14.92
C ASP A 71 -7.82 7.84 -13.53
N VAL A 72 -7.27 7.13 -12.54
CA VAL A 72 -7.24 7.57 -11.15
C VAL A 72 -5.83 7.99 -10.77
N THR A 73 -5.71 9.16 -10.17
CA THR A 73 -4.43 9.64 -9.63
C THR A 73 -4.43 9.43 -8.13
N LEU A 74 -3.39 8.78 -7.61
CA LEU A 74 -3.19 8.70 -6.17
C LEU A 74 -2.82 10.08 -5.61
N VAL A 75 -3.57 10.52 -4.62
CA VAL A 75 -3.25 11.72 -3.85
C VAL A 75 -2.05 11.40 -2.96
N SER A 76 -1.00 12.24 -3.03
CA SER A 76 0.15 12.13 -2.11
C SER A 76 -0.26 12.46 -0.68
N VAL A 77 0.53 12.06 0.31
CA VAL A 77 0.26 12.38 1.72
C VAL A 77 0.18 13.91 1.91
N GLN A 78 1.09 14.66 1.30
CA GLN A 78 1.12 16.12 1.38
C GLN A 78 -0.09 16.75 0.69
N ALA A 79 -0.49 16.23 -0.48
CA ALA A 79 -1.67 16.72 -1.16
C ALA A 79 -2.95 16.43 -0.37
N HIS A 80 -3.02 15.29 0.31
CA HIS A 80 -4.13 14.93 1.20
C HIS A 80 -4.23 15.90 2.38
N GLU A 81 -3.11 16.19 3.06
CA GLU A 81 -3.06 17.18 4.14
C GLU A 81 -3.50 18.58 3.67
N LEU A 82 -3.01 19.02 2.51
CA LEU A 82 -3.36 20.32 1.95
C LEU A 82 -4.84 20.42 1.54
N LEU A 83 -5.43 19.33 1.03
CA LEU A 83 -6.86 19.27 0.74
C LEU A 83 -7.69 19.36 2.03
N VAL A 84 -7.26 18.66 3.09
CA VAL A 84 -7.94 18.72 4.40
C VAL A 84 -7.84 20.11 5.01
N ASP A 85 -6.69 20.77 4.93
CA ASP A 85 -6.51 22.16 5.39
C ASP A 85 -7.46 23.13 4.66
N ARG A 86 -7.52 23.04 3.32
CA ARG A 86 -8.41 23.88 2.51
C ARG A 86 -9.88 23.67 2.88
N LEU A 87 -10.30 22.42 3.04
CA LEU A 87 -11.68 22.09 3.43
C LEU A 87 -11.99 22.59 4.85
N TRP A 88 -11.04 22.48 5.78
CA TRP A 88 -11.19 22.96 7.14
C TRP A 88 -11.33 24.49 7.22
N CYS A 89 -10.48 25.23 6.49
CA CYS A 89 -10.59 26.68 6.39
C CYS A 89 -11.96 27.11 5.83
N GLY A 90 -12.41 26.49 4.74
CA GLY A 90 -13.74 26.76 4.20
C GLY A 90 -14.88 26.44 5.18
N LEU A 91 -14.78 25.35 5.94
CA LEU A 91 -15.77 25.00 6.97
C LEU A 91 -15.86 26.08 8.04
N LYS A 92 -14.71 26.60 8.52
CA LYS A 92 -14.67 27.67 9.52
C LYS A 92 -15.29 28.97 9.02
N GLU A 93 -15.06 29.33 7.77
CA GLU A 93 -15.65 30.52 7.15
C GLU A 93 -17.18 30.45 7.12
N THR A 94 -17.75 29.26 6.90
CA THR A 94 -19.21 29.10 6.88
C THR A 94 -19.88 29.23 8.26
N GLN A 95 -19.11 29.17 9.36
CA GLN A 95 -19.59 29.24 10.76
C GLN A 95 -20.79 28.33 11.09
N LYS A 96 -21.02 27.26 10.32
CA LYS A 96 -22.17 26.35 10.52
C LYS A 96 -22.11 25.56 11.83
N ASP A 97 -20.90 25.38 12.37
CA ASP A 97 -20.66 24.72 13.65
C ASP A 97 -19.84 25.64 14.57
N PRO A 98 -20.46 26.22 15.62
CA PRO A 98 -19.78 27.11 16.56
C PRO A 98 -18.62 26.44 17.30
N TYR A 99 -18.71 25.13 17.55
CA TYR A 99 -17.67 24.40 18.25
C TYR A 99 -16.42 24.30 17.37
N LEU A 100 -16.56 23.83 16.13
CA LEU A 100 -15.43 23.66 15.20
C LEU A 100 -14.83 24.99 14.73
N ALA A 101 -15.63 26.06 14.68
CA ALA A 101 -15.15 27.40 14.33
C ALA A 101 -14.09 27.92 15.32
N THR A 102 -14.24 27.61 16.62
CA THR A 102 -13.36 28.11 17.68
C THR A 102 -12.06 27.31 17.84
N VAL A 103 -11.97 26.08 17.29
CA VAL A 103 -10.80 25.21 17.45
C VAL A 103 -9.56 25.85 16.83
N LYS A 104 -8.48 26.00 17.59
CA LYS A 104 -7.22 26.56 17.07
C LYS A 104 -6.64 25.65 15.98
N THR A 105 -6.56 26.15 14.75
CA THR A 105 -5.94 25.42 13.65
C THR A 105 -4.42 25.44 13.83
N THR A 106 -3.81 24.26 13.95
CA THR A 106 -2.36 24.07 14.00
C THR A 106 -1.96 23.02 12.97
N PRO A 107 -0.72 23.04 12.44
CA PRO A 107 -0.26 22.02 11.50
C PRO A 107 -0.40 20.59 12.05
N GLY A 108 -0.14 20.39 13.34
CA GLY A 108 -0.28 19.08 14.00
C GLY A 108 -1.74 18.63 14.18
N PHE A 109 -2.69 19.56 14.34
CA PHE A 109 -4.11 19.23 14.34
C PHE A 109 -4.56 18.77 12.95
N LEU A 110 -4.16 19.49 11.90
CA LEU A 110 -4.54 19.19 10.52
C LEU A 110 -3.96 17.85 10.04
N SER A 111 -2.70 17.57 10.34
CA SER A 111 -2.10 16.27 9.99
C SER A 111 -2.81 15.11 10.69
N ARG A 112 -3.21 15.29 11.95
CA ARG A 112 -4.03 14.29 12.66
C ARG A 112 -5.43 14.16 12.09
N LEU A 113 -6.09 15.27 11.76
CA LEU A 113 -7.41 15.22 11.12
C LEU A 113 -7.35 14.47 9.79
N ALA A 114 -6.33 14.77 8.97
CA ALA A 114 -6.07 14.07 7.72
C ALA A 114 -5.78 12.57 7.94
N GLY A 115 -5.03 12.23 8.99
CA GLY A 115 -4.79 10.86 9.43
C GLY A 115 -6.06 10.13 9.84
N THR A 116 -6.89 10.72 10.71
CA THR A 116 -8.17 10.15 11.13
C THR A 116 -9.09 9.88 9.95
N ILE A 117 -9.19 10.80 8.98
CA ILE A 117 -9.97 10.59 7.76
C ILE A 117 -9.42 9.38 6.97
N ALA A 118 -8.10 9.25 6.87
CA ALA A 118 -7.47 8.14 6.18
C ALA A 118 -7.69 6.80 6.93
N ASP A 119 -7.74 6.81 8.25
CA ASP A 119 -7.98 5.63 9.08
C ASP A 119 -9.44 5.19 9.00
N LEU A 120 -10.39 6.12 9.07
CA LEU A 120 -11.83 5.85 8.86
C LEU A 120 -12.10 5.24 7.48
N ARG A 121 -11.31 5.61 6.46
CA ARG A 121 -11.42 5.02 5.13
C ARG A 121 -10.97 3.56 5.08
N ARG A 122 -10.14 3.13 6.02
CA ARG A 122 -9.57 1.78 6.11
C ARG A 122 -10.26 0.89 7.13
N ALA A 123 -11.15 1.45 7.96
CA ALA A 123 -12.01 0.72 8.90
C ALA A 123 -13.14 0.00 8.16
#